data_AF-A0A420T8U8-F1
#
_entry.id   AF-A0A420T8U8-F1
#
_cell.length_a   1.000
_cell.length_b   1.000
_cell.length_c   1.000
_cell.angle_alpha   90.00
_cell.angle_beta   90.00
_cell.angle_gamma   90.00
#
_symmetry.space_group_name_H-M   'P 1'
#
loop_
_entity.id
_entity.type
_entity.pdbx_description
1 polymer ?
#
loop_
_entity_poly.entity_id
_entity_poly.type
_entity_poly.pdbx_seq_one_letter_code
_entity_poly.pdbx_strand_id
1 'polypeptide(L)'
;MSIVPSIGPLRKLYQDASLDIEHRSSRFWQVWLQRTFHEDAYWVLCEMPPDQSLRRVDAVVERYDASHDTVSAMLWIEFKRPSGSVREVESQALDAAGRCIRTNDLESVYVMTTVGVSFRVWSVYGSDLSSLVPFHGGPADASRSQYVNADSYEAEVLSRFVETVKAYPPLRRAPVVPSQSLLLASHQQTEYSQVDYSGYPAVQQGYGSVATQAGYASGSQSEAGPSTSYYGQYSTPATGGYGQATSAGDQFIKVQVSRVGHFGRSTEYFFNDINGNQKRTTKDDWREVTYKGKAAWVNSRRGVTYYTRDRIG
;
A
#
# COMPACT_ATOMS: atom_id res chain seq x y z
N MET A 1 20.01 17.95 0.03
CA MET A 1 21.28 17.17 0.07
C MET A 1 21.05 15.72 -0.39
N SER A 2 22.00 15.15 -1.14
CA SER A 2 21.97 13.72 -1.56
C SER A 2 21.99 12.78 -0.35
N ILE A 3 21.29 11.64 -0.45
CA ILE A 3 21.33 10.57 0.57
C ILE A 3 22.45 9.56 0.33
N VAL A 4 23.22 9.71 -0.75
CA VAL A 4 24.37 8.87 -1.09
C VAL A 4 25.66 9.65 -0.78
N PRO A 5 26.49 9.20 0.19
CA PRO A 5 27.77 9.84 0.49
C PRO A 5 28.68 9.92 -0.74
N SER A 6 29.58 10.90 -0.83
CA SER A 6 30.49 11.05 -1.98
C SER A 6 31.50 9.91 -2.13
N ILE A 7 31.84 9.23 -1.04
CA ILE A 7 32.81 8.13 -0.99
C ILE A 7 32.32 6.98 -0.08
N GLY A 8 33.01 5.84 -0.16
CA GLY A 8 32.80 4.71 0.74
C GLY A 8 31.82 3.64 0.24
N PRO A 9 31.47 2.66 1.10
CA PRO A 9 30.74 1.47 0.69
C PRO A 9 29.38 1.76 0.04
N LEU A 10 28.61 2.71 0.60
CA LEU A 10 27.28 3.04 0.09
C LEU A 10 27.34 3.72 -1.30
N ARG A 11 28.36 4.56 -1.55
CA ARG A 11 28.64 5.12 -2.89
C ARG A 11 28.92 4.03 -3.90
N LYS A 12 29.74 3.03 -3.54
CA LYS A 12 30.04 1.89 -4.41
C LYS A 12 28.79 1.08 -4.74
N LEU A 13 27.94 0.81 -3.74
CA LEU A 13 26.67 0.10 -3.96
C LEU A 13 25.73 0.88 -4.88
N TYR A 14 25.64 2.21 -4.74
CA TYR A 14 24.86 3.05 -5.65
C TYR A 14 25.36 2.94 -7.10
N GLN A 15 26.67 3.05 -7.31
CA GLN A 15 27.28 2.92 -8.64
C GLN A 15 27.01 1.54 -9.26
N ASP A 16 27.12 0.48 -8.46
CA ASP A 16 26.86 -0.88 -8.92
C ASP A 16 25.38 -1.13 -9.24
N ALA A 17 24.48 -0.56 -8.46
CA ALA A 17 23.03 -0.62 -8.65
C ALA A 17 22.53 0.16 -9.88
N SER A 18 23.31 1.16 -10.32
CA SER A 18 22.99 1.99 -11.49
C SER A 18 23.08 1.22 -12.83
N LEU A 19 23.67 0.02 -12.82
CA LEU A 19 23.96 -0.79 -14.02
C LEU A 19 22.82 -1.75 -14.45
N ASP A 20 21.56 -1.48 -14.07
CA ASP A 20 20.35 -2.28 -14.40
C ASP A 20 20.39 -3.77 -14.00
N ILE A 21 20.87 -4.04 -12.79
CA ILE A 21 20.89 -5.39 -12.22
C ILE A 21 20.08 -5.40 -10.91
N GLU A 22 18.99 -6.18 -10.90
CA GLU A 22 17.96 -6.21 -9.85
C GLU A 22 18.52 -6.42 -8.43
N HIS A 23 19.35 -7.45 -8.23
CA HIS A 23 19.92 -7.75 -6.92
C HIS A 23 20.89 -6.67 -6.41
N ARG A 24 21.40 -5.80 -7.29
CA ARG A 24 22.28 -4.69 -6.88
C ARG A 24 21.46 -3.52 -6.37
N SER A 25 20.31 -3.23 -6.98
CA SER A 25 19.37 -2.21 -6.47
C SER A 25 18.81 -2.57 -5.09
N SER A 26 18.35 -3.81 -4.89
CA SER A 26 17.85 -4.23 -3.57
C SER A 26 18.95 -4.16 -2.51
N ARG A 27 20.17 -4.63 -2.82
CA ARG A 27 21.32 -4.53 -1.91
C ARG A 27 21.66 -3.10 -1.52
N PHE A 28 21.62 -2.15 -2.47
CA PHE A 28 21.85 -0.74 -2.17
C PHE A 28 20.83 -0.22 -1.16
N TRP A 29 19.53 -0.47 -1.38
CA TRP A 29 18.48 0.00 -0.50
C TRP A 29 18.49 -0.67 0.87
N GLN A 30 18.74 -1.98 0.94
CA GLN A 30 18.86 -2.70 2.22
C GLN A 30 19.98 -2.12 3.09
N VAL A 31 21.16 -1.87 2.51
CA VAL A 31 22.29 -1.26 3.24
C VAL A 31 21.98 0.19 3.61
N TRP A 32 21.30 0.94 2.74
CA TRP A 32 20.86 2.30 3.07
C TRP A 32 19.90 2.29 4.27
N LEU A 33 18.89 1.42 4.26
CA LEU A 33 17.91 1.29 5.35
C LEU A 33 18.59 0.93 6.67
N GLN A 34 19.51 -0.05 6.67
CA GLN A 34 20.25 -0.46 7.87
C GLN A 34 21.09 0.67 8.46
N ARG A 35 21.70 1.52 7.62
CA ARG A 35 22.45 2.70 8.09
C ARG A 35 21.52 3.78 8.64
N THR A 36 20.34 3.92 8.04
CA THR A 36 19.38 4.95 8.39
C THR A 36 18.60 4.62 9.66
N PHE A 37 18.28 3.34 9.88
CA PHE A 37 17.60 2.80 11.06
C PHE A 37 18.58 1.93 11.86
N HIS A 38 19.67 2.54 12.33
CA HIS A 38 20.75 1.85 13.03
C HIS A 38 20.59 1.83 14.54
N GLU A 39 19.63 2.59 15.07
CA GLU A 39 19.38 2.64 16.52
C GLU A 39 18.79 1.30 16.99
N ASP A 40 19.16 0.87 18.20
CA ASP A 40 18.82 -0.45 18.76
C ASP A 40 17.31 -0.75 18.81
N ALA A 41 16.48 0.29 18.80
CA ALA A 41 15.03 0.17 18.78
C ALA A 41 14.48 -0.26 17.41
N TYR A 42 15.28 -0.28 16.34
CA TYR A 42 14.81 -0.58 14.99
C TYR A 42 15.45 -1.84 14.41
N TRP A 43 14.66 -2.56 13.61
CA TRP A 43 15.12 -3.69 12.81
C TRP A 43 14.76 -3.48 11.35
N VAL A 44 15.67 -3.88 10.47
CA VAL A 44 15.41 -3.96 9.02
C VAL A 44 15.37 -5.43 8.65
N LEU A 45 14.17 -5.92 8.38
CA LEU A 45 13.91 -7.31 8.03
C LEU A 45 13.65 -7.41 6.54
N CYS A 46 14.20 -8.44 5.89
CA CYS A 46 14.02 -8.70 4.46
C CYS A 46 13.17 -9.95 4.25
N GLU A 47 12.46 -10.04 3.13
CA GLU A 47 11.65 -11.21 2.77
C GLU A 47 10.62 -11.57 3.87
N MET A 48 9.90 -10.57 4.35
CA MET A 48 8.92 -10.72 5.44
C MET A 48 7.50 -10.85 4.89
N PRO A 49 6.64 -11.71 5.48
CA PRO A 49 5.25 -11.76 5.06
C PRO A 49 4.43 -10.57 5.60
N PRO A 50 3.52 -9.98 4.80
CA PRO A 50 2.64 -8.91 5.27
C PRO A 50 1.48 -9.41 6.16
N ASP A 51 1.22 -10.72 6.13
CA ASP A 51 0.16 -11.43 6.85
C ASP A 51 0.62 -12.89 7.10
N GLN A 52 -0.29 -13.81 7.46
CA GLN A 52 0.08 -15.23 7.64
C GLN A 52 0.25 -15.99 6.30
N SER A 53 0.30 -15.31 5.16
CA SER A 53 0.41 -15.96 3.85
C SER A 53 1.85 -16.29 3.44
N LEU A 54 1.99 -16.96 2.28
CA LEU A 54 3.28 -17.23 1.63
C LEU A 54 3.84 -16.01 0.88
N ARG A 55 3.07 -14.91 0.76
CA ARG A 55 3.58 -13.69 0.16
C ARG A 55 4.69 -13.11 1.02
N ARG A 56 5.71 -12.54 0.39
CA ARG A 56 6.75 -11.76 1.06
C ARG A 56 6.78 -10.36 0.45
N VAL A 57 7.13 -9.38 1.27
CA VAL A 57 7.60 -8.08 0.81
C VAL A 57 9.11 -8.06 0.85
N ASP A 58 9.71 -7.19 0.06
CA ASP A 58 11.15 -7.15 -0.05
C ASP A 58 11.84 -6.69 1.25
N ALA A 59 11.29 -5.68 1.93
CA ALA A 59 11.78 -5.26 3.25
C ALA A 59 10.72 -4.58 4.13
N VAL A 60 10.93 -4.66 5.45
CA VAL A 60 10.16 -3.97 6.48
C VAL A 60 11.10 -3.36 7.51
N VAL A 61 10.81 -2.12 7.94
CA VAL A 61 11.39 -1.55 9.14
C VAL A 61 10.40 -1.73 10.28
N GLU A 62 10.84 -2.38 11.36
CA GLU A 62 10.08 -2.52 12.60
C GLU A 62 10.72 -1.71 13.71
N ARG A 63 9.91 -1.31 14.69
CA ARG A 63 10.37 -0.66 15.93
C ARG A 63 9.91 -1.47 17.14
N TYR A 64 10.86 -1.74 18.02
CA TYR A 64 10.61 -2.30 19.35
C TYR A 64 10.31 -1.18 20.35
N ASP A 65 9.21 -1.34 21.08
CA ASP A 65 8.83 -0.51 22.22
C ASP A 65 9.06 -1.30 23.52
N ALA A 66 10.18 -0.99 24.18
CA ALA A 66 10.56 -1.62 25.44
C ALA A 66 9.59 -1.34 26.59
N SER A 67 8.80 -0.25 26.53
CA SER A 67 7.87 0.09 27.61
C SER A 67 6.64 -0.81 27.65
N HIS A 68 6.24 -1.35 26.50
CA HIS A 68 5.10 -2.24 26.35
C HIS A 68 5.48 -3.66 25.90
N ASP A 69 6.77 -3.91 25.67
CA ASP A 69 7.30 -5.15 25.08
C ASP A 69 6.59 -5.52 23.77
N THR A 70 6.47 -4.54 22.87
CA THR A 70 5.77 -4.72 21.58
C THR A 70 6.62 -4.33 20.40
N VAL A 71 6.32 -4.93 19.25
CA VAL A 71 6.94 -4.61 17.96
C VAL A 71 5.88 -4.02 17.04
N SER A 72 6.25 -2.95 16.34
CA SER A 72 5.38 -2.28 15.37
C SER A 72 6.07 -2.14 14.02
N ALA A 73 5.41 -2.58 12.96
CA ALA A 73 5.86 -2.33 11.60
C ALA A 73 5.70 -0.85 11.25
N MET A 74 6.82 -0.19 10.94
CA MET A 74 6.89 1.26 10.73
C MET A 74 6.83 1.61 9.25
N LEU A 75 7.61 0.93 8.42
CA LEU A 75 7.77 1.23 7.00
C LEU A 75 7.84 -0.07 6.19
N TRP A 76 6.98 -0.17 5.17
CA TRP A 76 6.98 -1.29 4.22
C TRP A 76 7.68 -0.86 2.93
N ILE A 77 8.53 -1.71 2.38
CA ILE A 77 9.33 -1.38 1.21
C ILE A 77 9.19 -2.45 0.15
N GLU A 78 8.88 -2.02 -1.08
CA GLU A 78 8.99 -2.86 -2.28
C GLU A 78 10.08 -2.31 -3.21
N PHE A 79 10.96 -3.21 -3.62
CA PHE A 79 12.02 -2.96 -4.57
C PHE A 79 11.59 -3.38 -5.98
N LYS A 80 12.12 -2.68 -6.96
CA LYS A 80 12.00 -3.07 -8.35
C LYS A 80 13.29 -2.76 -9.08
N ARG A 81 13.70 -3.63 -9.98
CA ARG A 81 14.84 -3.38 -10.87
C ARG A 81 14.67 -2.09 -11.69
N PRO A 82 15.75 -1.45 -12.16
CA PRO A 82 15.66 -0.19 -12.90
C PRO A 82 14.76 -0.25 -14.15
N SER A 83 14.72 -1.37 -14.88
CA SER A 83 13.81 -1.60 -16.01
C SER A 83 12.37 -2.01 -15.63
N GLY A 84 12.05 -2.12 -14.34
CA GLY A 84 10.76 -2.62 -13.85
C GLY A 84 9.59 -1.63 -13.93
N SER A 85 8.36 -2.13 -13.84
CA SER A 85 7.16 -1.30 -13.92
C SER A 85 6.89 -0.55 -12.62
N VAL A 86 6.81 0.79 -12.70
CA VAL A 86 6.39 1.65 -11.57
C VAL A 86 4.98 1.28 -11.10
N ARG A 87 4.07 1.03 -12.05
CA ARG A 87 2.69 0.67 -11.73
C ARG A 87 2.62 -0.65 -10.96
N GLU A 88 3.47 -1.62 -11.31
CA GLU A 88 3.51 -2.89 -10.59
C GLU A 88 4.03 -2.71 -9.17
N VAL A 89 5.16 -2.02 -8.98
CA VAL A 89 5.74 -1.84 -7.63
C VAL A 89 4.79 -1.05 -6.71
N GLU A 90 4.12 -0.02 -7.23
CA GLU A 90 3.11 0.73 -6.49
C GLU A 90 1.88 -0.14 -6.15
N SER A 91 1.40 -0.95 -7.09
CA SER A 91 0.29 -1.86 -6.84
C SER A 91 0.65 -2.96 -5.83
N GLN A 92 1.87 -3.49 -5.89
CA GLN A 92 2.36 -4.49 -4.95
C GLN A 92 2.47 -3.90 -3.54
N ALA A 93 3.04 -2.71 -3.43
CA ALA A 93 3.21 -2.01 -2.17
C ALA A 93 1.86 -1.62 -1.53
N LEU A 94 0.90 -1.14 -2.33
CA LEU A 94 -0.46 -0.82 -1.84
C LEU A 94 -1.19 -2.08 -1.33
N ASP A 95 -1.11 -3.19 -2.07
CA ASP A 95 -1.73 -4.44 -1.62
C ASP A 95 -1.09 -4.96 -0.32
N ALA A 96 0.24 -4.91 -0.21
CA ALA A 96 0.96 -5.31 1.00
C ALA A 96 0.59 -4.42 2.21
N ALA A 97 0.58 -3.09 2.02
CA ALA A 97 0.17 -2.14 3.04
C ALA A 97 -1.27 -2.37 3.50
N GLY A 98 -2.20 -2.61 2.57
CA GLY A 98 -3.60 -2.89 2.90
C GLY A 98 -3.78 -4.20 3.67
N ARG A 99 -2.97 -5.23 3.40
CA ARG A 99 -2.94 -6.47 4.20
C ARG A 99 -2.42 -6.19 5.62
N CYS A 100 -1.27 -5.53 5.74
CA CYS A 100 -0.67 -5.20 7.02
C CYS A 100 -1.64 -4.40 7.91
N ILE A 101 -2.29 -3.37 7.36
CA ILE A 101 -3.26 -2.54 8.07
C ILE A 101 -4.41 -3.39 8.63
N ARG A 102 -4.97 -4.30 7.82
CA ARG A 102 -6.07 -5.17 8.26
C ARG A 102 -5.63 -6.21 9.29
N THR A 103 -4.45 -6.79 9.13
CA THR A 103 -3.96 -7.85 10.03
C THR A 103 -3.55 -7.31 11.39
N ASN A 104 -3.08 -6.06 11.46
CA ASN A 104 -2.54 -5.45 12.69
C ASN A 104 -3.42 -4.32 13.24
N ASP A 105 -4.64 -4.17 12.70
CA ASP A 105 -5.60 -3.11 13.06
C ASP A 105 -4.98 -1.71 13.06
N LEU A 106 -4.20 -1.36 12.04
CA LEU A 106 -3.51 -0.06 11.98
C LEU A 106 -4.41 1.06 11.42
N GLU A 107 -4.19 2.29 11.88
CA GLU A 107 -4.82 3.47 11.29
C GLU A 107 -4.19 3.87 9.96
N SER A 108 -2.88 3.66 9.83
CA SER A 108 -2.12 3.93 8.61
C SER A 108 -0.82 3.15 8.62
N VAL A 109 -0.11 3.15 7.49
CA VAL A 109 1.26 2.65 7.42
C VAL A 109 2.07 3.47 6.42
N TYR A 110 3.37 3.60 6.67
CA TYR A 110 4.30 4.21 5.72
C TYR A 110 4.77 3.19 4.70
N VAL A 111 4.96 3.65 3.47
CA VAL A 111 5.41 2.81 2.36
C VAL A 111 6.52 3.51 1.59
N MET A 112 7.50 2.74 1.14
CA MET A 112 8.52 3.17 0.19
C MET A 112 8.50 2.23 -1.02
N THR A 113 8.54 2.79 -2.21
CA THR A 113 8.71 2.04 -3.44
C THR A 113 9.99 2.47 -4.12
N THR A 114 10.70 1.54 -4.74
CA THR A 114 11.92 1.86 -5.48
C THR A 114 11.89 1.28 -6.88
N VAL A 115 12.54 1.99 -7.80
CA VAL A 115 12.83 1.50 -9.15
C VAL A 115 14.30 1.81 -9.41
N GLY A 116 15.14 0.79 -9.32
CA GLY A 116 16.57 0.95 -9.36
C GLY A 116 17.11 1.70 -8.15
N VAL A 117 17.82 2.80 -8.40
CA VAL A 117 18.34 3.72 -7.36
C VAL A 117 17.44 4.92 -7.13
N SER A 118 16.23 4.92 -7.70
CA SER A 118 15.25 5.96 -7.48
C SER A 118 14.12 5.47 -6.58
N PHE A 119 13.52 6.37 -5.82
CA PHE A 119 12.51 6.04 -4.82
C PHE A 119 11.31 6.97 -4.87
N ARG A 120 10.23 6.52 -4.22
CA ARG A 120 9.11 7.35 -3.81
C ARG A 120 8.56 6.84 -2.48
N VAL A 121 7.99 7.75 -1.70
CA VAL A 121 7.52 7.48 -0.34
C VAL A 121 6.08 7.95 -0.14
N TRP A 122 5.34 7.20 0.67
CA TRP A 122 3.90 7.24 0.73
C TRP A 122 3.36 6.99 2.14
N SER A 123 2.10 7.35 2.34
CA SER A 123 1.26 6.88 3.43
C SER A 123 0.04 6.16 2.85
N VAL A 124 -0.38 5.08 3.50
CA VAL A 124 -1.65 4.39 3.23
C VAL A 124 -2.49 4.46 4.49
N TYR A 125 -3.75 4.87 4.37
CA TYR A 125 -4.64 5.02 5.51
C TYR A 125 -5.66 3.90 5.53
N GLY A 126 -5.95 3.35 6.71
CA GLY A 126 -6.99 2.32 6.86
C GLY A 126 -8.40 2.80 6.52
N SER A 127 -8.62 4.11 6.36
CA SER A 127 -9.86 4.68 5.84
C SER A 127 -9.95 4.64 4.31
N ASP A 128 -8.82 4.53 3.62
CA ASP A 128 -8.72 4.43 2.17
C ASP A 128 -7.58 3.49 1.77
N LEU A 129 -7.91 2.20 1.65
CA LEU A 129 -6.98 1.16 1.22
C LEU A 129 -6.81 1.08 -0.30
N SER A 130 -7.37 2.05 -1.04
CA SER A 130 -7.33 2.07 -2.51
C SER A 130 -6.31 3.06 -3.08
N SER A 131 -5.63 3.83 -2.21
CA SER A 131 -4.72 4.88 -2.63
C SER A 131 -3.39 4.87 -1.88
N LEU A 132 -2.33 5.19 -2.63
CA LEU A 132 -1.05 5.63 -2.07
C LEU A 132 -1.09 7.15 -1.99
N VAL A 133 -0.97 7.70 -0.78
CA VAL A 133 -0.89 9.15 -0.58
C VAL A 133 0.59 9.55 -0.61
N PRO A 134 1.04 10.31 -1.62
CA PRO A 134 2.44 10.64 -1.76
C PRO A 134 2.89 11.61 -0.67
N PHE A 135 4.03 11.33 -0.04
CA PHE A 135 4.65 12.28 0.90
C PHE A 135 5.26 13.47 0.17
N HIS A 136 5.60 13.31 -1.11
CA HIS A 136 6.12 14.36 -1.97
C HIS A 136 5.66 14.20 -3.44
N GLY A 137 5.73 15.31 -4.19
CA GLY A 137 5.40 15.33 -5.61
C GLY A 137 3.90 15.39 -5.89
N GLY A 138 3.52 15.06 -7.12
CA GLY A 138 2.13 15.04 -7.57
C GLY A 138 1.37 13.77 -7.12
N PRO A 139 0.13 13.57 -7.59
CA PRO A 139 -0.68 12.37 -7.31
C PRO A 139 0.02 11.05 -7.68
N ALA A 140 -0.56 9.91 -7.31
CA ALA A 140 -0.06 8.57 -7.66
C ALA A 140 -0.35 8.21 -9.13
N ASP A 141 0.05 9.05 -10.09
CA ASP A 141 -0.07 8.76 -11.53
C ASP A 141 1.10 7.89 -12.04
N ALA A 142 1.50 6.87 -11.27
CA ALA A 142 2.46 5.80 -11.61
C ALA A 142 3.54 6.19 -12.64
N SER A 143 4.19 7.35 -12.43
CA SER A 143 5.12 7.94 -13.38
C SER A 143 6.55 7.83 -12.88
N ARG A 144 7.44 7.30 -13.73
CA ARG A 144 8.88 7.25 -13.45
C ARG A 144 9.48 8.62 -13.16
N SER A 145 8.94 9.70 -13.75
CA SER A 145 9.43 11.06 -13.54
C SER A 145 9.20 11.58 -12.11
N GLN A 146 8.34 10.92 -11.34
CA GLN A 146 8.05 11.29 -9.95
C GLN A 146 8.96 10.56 -8.94
N TYR A 147 9.77 9.60 -9.40
CA TYR A 147 10.75 8.91 -8.57
C TYR A 147 12.02 9.75 -8.48
N VAL A 148 12.47 9.99 -7.25
CA VAL A 148 13.65 10.80 -6.97
C VAL A 148 14.88 9.91 -6.97
N ASN A 149 15.93 10.32 -7.69
CA ASN A 149 17.20 9.58 -7.69
C ASN A 149 17.90 9.77 -6.33
N ALA A 150 18.40 8.68 -5.73
CA ALA A 150 19.04 8.73 -4.42
C ALA A 150 20.26 9.66 -4.34
N ASP A 151 20.95 9.91 -5.45
CA ASP A 151 22.12 10.80 -5.47
C ASP A 151 21.81 12.23 -5.89
N SER A 152 20.54 12.58 -6.07
CA SER A 152 20.15 13.95 -6.43
C SER A 152 19.94 14.83 -5.19
N TYR A 153 19.90 16.15 -5.38
CA TYR A 153 19.70 17.09 -4.27
C TYR A 153 18.31 16.94 -3.64
N GLU A 154 17.31 16.62 -4.46
CA GLU A 154 15.92 16.38 -4.09
C GLU A 154 15.74 15.18 -3.15
N ALA A 155 16.74 14.28 -3.08
CA ALA A 155 16.71 13.09 -2.24
C ALA A 155 16.61 13.39 -0.73
N GLU A 156 16.90 14.62 -0.31
CA GLU A 156 16.68 15.11 1.06
C GLU A 156 15.26 14.89 1.58
N VAL A 157 14.29 14.79 0.67
CA VAL A 157 12.91 14.44 1.04
C VAL A 157 12.83 13.08 1.75
N LEU A 158 13.72 12.14 1.44
CA LEU A 158 13.75 10.84 2.10
C LEU A 158 14.25 10.95 3.55
N SER A 159 15.23 11.82 3.81
CA SER A 159 15.70 12.07 5.18
C SER A 159 14.56 12.64 6.05
N ARG A 160 13.83 13.64 5.54
CA ARG A 160 12.65 14.22 6.22
C ARG A 160 11.52 13.20 6.41
N PHE A 161 11.32 12.33 5.42
CA PHE A 161 10.37 11.24 5.54
C PHE A 161 10.76 10.27 6.65
N VAL A 162 12.03 9.86 6.73
CA VAL A 162 12.51 8.98 7.81
C VAL A 162 12.34 9.61 9.18
N GLU A 163 12.66 10.90 9.33
CA GLU A 163 12.43 11.63 10.58
C GLU A 163 10.94 11.58 10.97
N THR A 164 10.04 11.71 9.99
CA THR A 164 8.59 11.59 10.20
C THR A 164 8.21 10.17 10.63
N VAL A 165 8.72 9.13 9.95
CA VAL A 165 8.49 7.73 10.32
C VAL A 165 8.94 7.46 11.75
N LYS A 166 10.11 7.98 12.15
CA LYS A 166 10.64 7.79 13.50
C LYS A 166 9.83 8.55 14.56
N ALA A 167 9.37 9.75 14.24
CA ALA A 167 8.62 10.62 15.16
C ALA A 167 7.17 10.18 15.36
N TYR A 168 6.54 9.59 14.34
CA TYR A 168 5.11 9.27 14.34
C TYR A 168 4.86 7.80 13.98
N PRO A 169 5.08 6.85 14.92
CA PRO A 169 4.79 5.44 14.68
C PRO A 169 3.33 5.18 14.25
N PRO A 170 3.08 4.22 13.34
CA PRO A 170 1.73 3.76 13.01
C PRO A 170 0.91 3.40 14.25
N LEU A 171 -0.26 4.02 14.38
CA LEU A 171 -1.17 3.79 15.50
C LEU A 171 -2.05 2.57 15.25
N ARG A 172 -2.30 1.78 16.29
CA ARG A 172 -3.34 0.74 16.28
C ARG A 172 -4.69 1.37 16.61
N ARG A 173 -5.74 0.90 15.94
CA ARG A 173 -7.13 1.21 16.26
C ARG A 173 -7.50 0.53 17.57
N ALA A 174 -8.05 1.31 18.50
CA ALA A 174 -8.58 0.74 19.73
C ALA A 174 -9.76 -0.19 19.40
N PRO A 175 -9.81 -1.41 19.99
CA PRO A 175 -10.97 -2.27 19.84
C PRO A 175 -12.21 -1.57 20.40
N VAL A 176 -13.33 -1.67 19.69
CA VAL A 176 -14.62 -1.18 20.19
C VAL A 176 -15.03 -2.09 21.35
N VAL A 177 -14.85 -1.61 22.58
CA VAL A 177 -15.32 -2.33 23.76
C VAL A 177 -16.83 -2.11 23.84
N PRO A 178 -17.66 -3.17 23.81
CA PRO A 178 -19.10 -3.01 23.99
C PRO A 178 -19.34 -2.35 25.35
N SER A 179 -20.05 -1.22 25.36
CA SER A 179 -20.47 -0.58 26.59
C SER A 179 -21.35 -1.56 27.35
N GLN A 180 -20.84 -2.12 28.45
CA GLN A 180 -21.68 -2.85 29.38
C GLN A 180 -22.73 -1.87 29.91
N SER A 181 -23.99 -2.10 29.57
CA SER A 181 -25.09 -1.47 30.28
C SER A 181 -24.97 -1.90 31.74
N LEU A 182 -24.65 -0.95 32.63
CA LEU A 182 -24.77 -1.16 34.06
C LEU A 182 -26.23 -1.55 34.32
N LEU A 183 -26.48 -2.83 34.57
CA LEU A 183 -27.70 -3.27 35.21
C LEU A 183 -27.72 -2.55 36.56
N LEU A 184 -28.51 -1.48 36.66
CA LEU A 184 -28.96 -0.95 37.94
C LEU A 184 -29.73 -2.11 38.60
N ALA A 185 -29.04 -2.86 39.44
CA ALA A 185 -29.68 -3.76 40.38
C ALA A 185 -30.54 -2.88 41.28
N SER A 186 -31.85 -2.84 40.99
CA SER A 186 -32.86 -2.29 41.87
C SER A 186 -32.63 -2.89 43.26
N HIS A 187 -32.11 -2.07 44.18
CA HIS A 187 -32.04 -2.39 45.59
C HIS A 187 -33.46 -2.58 46.10
N GLN A 188 -33.95 -3.81 46.10
CA GLN A 188 -34.97 -4.22 47.05
C GLN A 188 -34.25 -4.54 48.34
N GLN A 189 -34.38 -3.61 49.29
CA GLN A 189 -34.16 -3.86 50.70
C GLN A 189 -34.89 -5.15 51.08
N THR A 190 -34.15 -6.15 51.55
CA THR A 190 -34.73 -7.23 52.34
C THR A 190 -34.08 -7.17 53.71
N GLU A 191 -34.89 -6.76 54.68
CA GLU A 191 -34.58 -6.75 56.11
C GLU A 191 -34.29 -8.16 56.64
N TYR A 192 -33.51 -8.15 57.73
CA TYR A 192 -32.98 -9.27 58.49
C TYR A 192 -34.01 -10.32 58.94
N SER A 193 -33.57 -11.58 59.02
CA SER A 193 -33.84 -12.45 60.17
C SER A 193 -32.75 -13.52 60.32
N GLN A 194 -32.10 -13.52 61.50
CA GLN A 194 -31.24 -14.58 62.02
C GLN A 194 -32.02 -15.88 62.17
N VAL A 195 -31.41 -17.02 61.80
CA VAL A 195 -31.49 -18.25 62.60
C VAL A 195 -30.18 -19.01 62.44
N ASP A 196 -29.60 -19.34 63.60
CA ASP A 196 -28.42 -20.15 63.84
C ASP A 196 -28.81 -21.64 63.89
N TYR A 197 -28.12 -22.55 63.18
CA TYR A 197 -28.02 -23.96 63.57
C TYR A 197 -26.94 -24.73 62.79
N SER A 198 -26.04 -25.35 63.55
CA SER A 198 -24.96 -26.25 63.16
C SER A 198 -25.42 -27.59 62.59
N GLY A 199 -24.61 -28.21 61.70
CA GLY A 199 -24.61 -29.66 61.49
C GLY A 199 -24.20 -30.14 60.09
N TYR A 200 -22.99 -30.71 59.96
CA TYR A 200 -22.56 -31.56 58.84
C TYR A 200 -23.37 -32.88 58.81
N PRO A 201 -23.61 -33.54 57.65
CA PRO A 201 -22.56 -34.38 57.03
C PRO A 201 -22.52 -34.41 55.50
N ALA A 202 -21.39 -34.94 55.01
CA ALA A 202 -21.10 -35.33 53.64
C ALA A 202 -22.01 -36.44 53.09
N VAL A 203 -22.09 -36.55 51.75
CA VAL A 203 -22.17 -37.74 50.86
C VAL A 203 -22.58 -37.20 49.47
N GLN A 204 -21.71 -37.17 48.44
CA GLN A 204 -21.29 -38.23 47.51
C GLN A 204 -22.18 -38.34 46.24
N GLN A 205 -21.49 -38.50 45.10
CA GLN A 205 -21.91 -39.06 43.80
C GLN A 205 -22.65 -38.11 42.83
N GLY A 206 -22.29 -38.04 41.54
CA GLY A 206 -21.27 -38.80 40.82
C GLY A 206 -21.27 -38.57 39.30
N TYR A 207 -20.28 -39.21 38.68
CA TYR A 207 -20.14 -39.61 37.26
C TYR A 207 -19.93 -38.51 36.19
N GLY A 208 -18.91 -38.58 35.32
CA GLY A 208 -17.94 -39.65 35.08
C GLY A 208 -16.77 -39.22 34.18
N SER A 209 -15.58 -39.79 34.46
CA SER A 209 -14.87 -40.80 33.65
C SER A 209 -15.00 -40.68 32.11
N VAL A 210 -13.99 -40.78 31.23
CA VAL A 210 -12.65 -41.38 31.29
C VAL A 210 -11.75 -40.71 30.26
N ALA A 211 -10.50 -40.55 30.69
CA ALA A 211 -9.21 -40.45 29.99
C ALA A 211 -9.06 -41.01 28.55
N THR A 212 -7.90 -40.62 27.98
CA THR A 212 -6.96 -41.33 27.09
C THR A 212 -6.70 -40.62 25.76
N GLN A 213 -5.51 -40.59 25.19
CA GLN A 213 -4.14 -40.87 25.63
C GLN A 213 -3.25 -40.45 24.45
N ALA A 214 -2.07 -39.92 24.75
CA ALA A 214 -1.03 -39.60 23.79
C ALA A 214 -0.45 -40.86 23.12
N GLY A 215 0.10 -40.71 21.90
CA GLY A 215 1.30 -41.45 21.51
C GLY A 215 1.43 -41.94 20.06
N TYR A 216 2.49 -41.42 19.42
CA TYR A 216 3.47 -42.11 18.56
C TYR A 216 3.34 -42.14 17.02
N ALA A 217 4.41 -41.61 16.42
CA ALA A 217 5.34 -42.22 15.45
C ALA A 217 5.10 -42.13 13.91
N SER A 218 6.08 -41.49 13.27
CA SER A 218 6.92 -41.96 12.13
C SER A 218 6.28 -42.38 10.80
N GLY A 219 6.50 -41.54 9.78
CA GLY A 219 7.35 -41.86 8.62
C GLY A 219 6.71 -42.53 7.39
N SER A 220 6.78 -41.86 6.23
CA SER A 220 7.07 -42.49 4.92
C SER A 220 7.20 -41.44 3.80
N GLN A 221 8.24 -41.62 2.97
CA GLN A 221 8.52 -40.92 1.72
C GLN A 221 7.46 -41.17 0.63
N SER A 222 7.29 -40.22 -0.28
CA SER A 222 6.99 -40.49 -1.70
C SER A 222 7.49 -39.35 -2.61
N GLU A 223 8.23 -39.76 -3.65
CA GLU A 223 8.70 -38.98 -4.80
C GLU A 223 7.62 -38.84 -5.90
N ALA A 224 7.95 -38.03 -6.92
CA ALA A 224 7.31 -37.80 -8.23
C ALA A 224 6.13 -36.81 -8.20
N GLY A 225 6.00 -35.81 -9.07
CA GLY A 225 6.64 -35.42 -10.33
C GLY A 225 5.74 -34.33 -10.96
N PRO A 226 6.20 -33.57 -11.97
CA PRO A 226 5.64 -32.27 -12.34
C PRO A 226 4.53 -32.35 -13.40
N SER A 227 3.60 -31.40 -13.42
CA SER A 227 2.62 -31.21 -14.52
C SER A 227 2.13 -29.76 -14.52
N THR A 228 2.69 -28.91 -15.39
CA THR A 228 2.17 -28.52 -16.71
C THR A 228 1.03 -27.50 -16.68
N SER A 229 1.42 -26.30 -17.11
CA SER A 229 0.66 -25.25 -17.77
C SER A 229 -0.54 -25.72 -18.60
N TYR A 230 -1.69 -25.06 -18.40
CA TYR A 230 -2.79 -25.04 -19.37
C TYR A 230 -3.17 -23.59 -19.71
N TYR A 231 -3.01 -23.27 -21.00
CA TYR A 231 -3.52 -22.05 -21.63
C TYR A 231 -5.05 -22.12 -21.70
N GLY A 232 -5.73 -21.12 -21.13
CA GLY A 232 -7.16 -20.89 -21.31
C GLY A 232 -7.41 -19.94 -22.47
N GLN A 233 -7.70 -20.53 -23.62
CA GLN A 233 -8.16 -19.89 -24.86
C GLN A 233 -9.59 -19.35 -24.64
N TYR A 234 -9.83 -18.06 -24.88
CA TYR A 234 -11.19 -17.51 -24.96
C TYR A 234 -11.47 -16.96 -26.36
N SER A 235 -12.50 -17.56 -26.96
CA SER A 235 -13.08 -17.26 -28.26
C SER A 235 -13.76 -15.89 -28.30
N THR A 236 -13.55 -15.20 -29.42
CA THR A 236 -14.34 -14.07 -29.92
C THR A 236 -15.80 -14.45 -30.19
N PRO A 237 -16.70 -13.46 -30.12
CA PRO A 237 -17.55 -13.18 -31.28
C PRO A 237 -17.34 -11.76 -31.81
N ALA A 238 -17.67 -11.61 -33.09
CA ALA A 238 -17.26 -10.54 -33.97
C ALA A 238 -18.25 -9.36 -34.08
N THR A 239 -17.70 -8.27 -34.61
CA THR A 239 -18.30 -7.30 -35.55
C THR A 239 -19.35 -6.29 -35.07
N GLY A 240 -18.87 -5.04 -34.94
CA GLY A 240 -19.61 -3.80 -35.19
C GLY A 240 -18.59 -2.70 -35.48
N GLY A 241 -18.47 -2.28 -36.74
CA GLY A 241 -17.36 -1.50 -37.26
C GLY A 241 -17.37 0.01 -36.97
N TYR A 242 -16.20 0.61 -37.22
CA TYR A 242 -15.89 1.86 -37.93
C TYR A 242 -14.83 2.70 -37.18
N GLY A 243 -13.68 2.87 -37.84
CA GLY A 243 -12.64 3.82 -37.44
C GLY A 243 -11.23 3.40 -37.86
N GLN A 244 -10.95 3.47 -39.17
CA GLN A 244 -9.63 3.23 -39.77
C GLN A 244 -8.52 4.07 -39.11
N ALA A 245 -7.39 3.40 -38.84
CA ALA A 245 -6.12 4.05 -38.58
C ALA A 245 -5.56 4.61 -39.90
N THR A 246 -5.44 5.93 -39.98
CA THR A 246 -4.61 6.63 -40.97
C THR A 246 -3.60 7.51 -40.26
N SER A 247 -2.47 7.65 -40.95
CA SER A 247 -1.17 8.12 -40.48
C SER A 247 -1.15 9.52 -39.85
N ALA A 248 -0.10 9.72 -39.03
CA ALA A 248 0.35 10.95 -38.38
C ALA A 248 -0.01 12.27 -39.11
N GLY A 249 -1.07 12.91 -38.64
CA GLY A 249 -1.37 14.33 -38.77
C GLY A 249 -2.10 14.75 -37.49
N ASP A 250 -1.95 16.00 -37.05
CA ASP A 250 -2.51 16.59 -35.82
C ASP A 250 -4.02 16.33 -35.63
N GLN A 251 -4.39 15.12 -35.22
CA GLN A 251 -5.78 14.70 -35.13
C GLN A 251 -6.28 14.96 -33.72
N PHE A 252 -6.79 16.17 -33.53
CA PHE A 252 -7.54 16.51 -32.32
C PHE A 252 -8.86 15.72 -32.29
N ILE A 253 -9.06 14.90 -31.27
CA ILE A 253 -10.29 14.14 -31.05
C ILE A 253 -11.26 15.00 -30.25
N LYS A 254 -12.43 15.31 -30.83
CA LYS A 254 -13.45 16.08 -30.11
C LYS A 254 -14.09 15.20 -29.04
N VAL A 255 -14.14 15.68 -27.81
CA VAL A 255 -14.80 15.00 -26.70
C VAL A 255 -15.83 15.93 -26.04
N GLN A 256 -16.87 15.33 -25.48
CA GLN A 256 -17.82 16.03 -24.62
C GLN A 256 -17.41 15.83 -23.17
N VAL A 257 -17.40 16.91 -22.39
CA VAL A 257 -16.93 16.90 -21.02
C VAL A 257 -18.09 17.13 -20.06
N SER A 258 -18.26 16.22 -19.10
CA SER A 258 -19.21 16.35 -17.99
C SER A 258 -18.51 16.93 -16.77
N ARG A 259 -19.04 18.02 -16.23
CA ARG A 259 -18.52 18.70 -15.04
C ARG A 259 -19.21 18.19 -13.78
N VAL A 260 -18.43 17.85 -12.75
CA VAL A 260 -18.92 17.50 -11.41
C VAL A 260 -18.27 18.42 -10.39
N GLY A 261 -19.08 19.28 -9.76
CA GLY A 261 -18.63 20.16 -8.68
C GLY A 261 -18.69 19.46 -7.33
N HIS A 262 -17.70 19.68 -6.49
CA HIS A 262 -17.61 19.15 -5.12
C HIS A 262 -17.54 20.31 -4.12
N PHE A 263 -18.06 20.14 -2.91
CA PHE A 263 -17.89 21.13 -1.83
C PHE A 263 -16.55 20.90 -1.13
N GLY A 264 -15.67 21.91 -1.14
CA GLY A 264 -14.35 21.84 -0.49
C GLY A 264 -13.28 21.02 -1.23
N ARG A 265 -13.55 20.54 -2.46
CA ARG A 265 -12.57 19.87 -3.34
C ARG A 265 -12.61 20.47 -4.74
N SER A 266 -11.57 20.22 -5.53
CA SER A 266 -11.48 20.69 -6.92
C SER A 266 -12.62 20.12 -7.78
N THR A 267 -13.13 20.91 -8.71
CA THR A 267 -14.11 20.46 -9.71
C THR A 267 -13.48 19.41 -10.62
N GLU A 268 -14.19 18.31 -10.83
CA GLU A 268 -13.78 17.21 -11.71
C GLU A 268 -14.51 17.29 -13.05
N TYR A 269 -13.85 16.79 -14.09
CA TYR A 269 -14.30 16.80 -15.48
C TYR A 269 -14.13 15.40 -16.06
N PHE A 270 -15.18 14.86 -16.65
CA PHE A 270 -15.22 13.49 -17.17
C PHE A 270 -15.46 13.47 -18.69
N PHE A 271 -14.76 12.63 -19.42
CA PHE A 271 -15.00 12.42 -20.86
C PHE A 271 -14.64 10.98 -21.26
N ASN A 272 -15.19 10.48 -22.37
CA ASN A 272 -14.82 9.16 -22.88
C ASN A 272 -13.66 9.26 -23.88
N ASP A 273 -12.62 8.44 -23.72
CA ASP A 273 -11.51 8.37 -24.66
C ASP A 273 -11.92 7.68 -25.97
N ILE A 274 -10.99 7.60 -26.93
CA ILE A 274 -11.21 6.94 -28.23
C ILE A 274 -11.58 5.45 -28.08
N ASN A 275 -11.21 4.82 -26.98
CA ASN A 275 -11.53 3.43 -26.66
C ASN A 275 -12.83 3.30 -25.85
N GLY A 276 -13.59 4.39 -25.70
CA GLY A 276 -14.84 4.43 -24.92
C GLY A 276 -14.65 4.42 -23.40
N ASN A 277 -13.42 4.47 -22.88
CA ASN A 277 -13.18 4.47 -21.44
C ASN A 277 -13.37 5.88 -20.88
N GLN A 278 -14.15 5.98 -19.81
CA GLN A 278 -14.31 7.24 -19.09
C GLN A 278 -12.99 7.66 -18.44
N LYS A 279 -12.63 8.92 -18.62
CA LYS A 279 -11.48 9.59 -18.03
C LYS A 279 -11.95 10.65 -17.08
N ARG A 280 -11.23 10.77 -15.96
CA ARG A 280 -11.40 11.83 -14.98
C ARG A 280 -10.23 12.80 -15.09
N THR A 281 -10.54 14.08 -15.08
CA THR A 281 -9.60 15.20 -15.21
C THR A 281 -9.99 16.34 -14.25
N THR A 282 -9.08 17.24 -13.95
CA THR A 282 -9.35 18.51 -13.25
C THR A 282 -9.13 19.68 -14.21
N LYS A 283 -9.46 20.92 -13.79
CA LYS A 283 -9.23 22.11 -14.63
C LYS A 283 -7.78 22.21 -15.12
N ASP A 284 -6.82 21.89 -14.25
CA ASP A 284 -5.38 22.03 -14.52
C ASP A 284 -4.86 21.04 -15.57
N ASP A 285 -5.60 19.97 -15.84
CA ASP A 285 -5.31 19.03 -16.92
C ASP A 285 -5.61 19.62 -18.32
N TRP A 286 -6.38 20.70 -18.40
CA TRP A 286 -6.82 21.29 -19.65
C TRP A 286 -6.07 22.59 -19.93
N ARG A 287 -5.65 22.75 -21.19
CA ARG A 287 -5.05 23.98 -21.68
C ARG A 287 -6.00 24.68 -22.63
N GLU A 288 -6.24 25.97 -22.42
CA GLU A 288 -6.96 26.78 -23.38
C GLU A 288 -6.09 27.05 -24.61
N VAL A 289 -6.65 26.81 -25.80
CA VAL A 289 -5.99 27.02 -27.09
C VAL A 289 -7.00 27.57 -28.10
N THR A 290 -6.49 28.16 -29.18
CA THR A 290 -7.31 28.51 -30.34
C THR A 290 -7.22 27.37 -31.36
N TYR A 291 -8.32 26.65 -31.57
CA TYR A 291 -8.40 25.56 -32.55
C TYR A 291 -9.49 25.85 -33.59
N LYS A 292 -9.10 25.88 -34.87
CA LYS A 292 -9.95 26.27 -36.01
C LYS A 292 -10.65 27.62 -35.78
N GLY A 293 -9.88 28.62 -35.32
CA GLY A 293 -10.34 29.99 -35.11
C GLY A 293 -11.31 30.21 -33.94
N LYS A 294 -11.51 29.19 -33.08
CA LYS A 294 -12.35 29.28 -31.88
C LYS A 294 -11.59 28.83 -30.65
N ALA A 295 -11.90 29.41 -29.49
CA ALA A 295 -11.38 28.92 -28.22
C ALA A 295 -11.82 27.47 -28.00
N ALA A 296 -10.89 26.65 -27.53
CA ALA A 296 -11.07 25.25 -27.20
C ALA A 296 -10.15 24.88 -26.04
N TRP A 297 -10.51 23.85 -25.31
CA TRP A 297 -9.69 23.27 -24.25
C TRP A 297 -9.10 21.97 -24.75
N VAL A 298 -7.80 21.77 -24.57
CA VAL A 298 -7.12 20.56 -25.00
C VAL A 298 -6.49 19.80 -23.84
N ASN A 299 -6.58 18.48 -23.91
CA ASN A 299 -5.95 17.55 -22.99
C ASN A 299 -5.19 16.49 -23.80
N SER A 300 -3.87 16.41 -23.62
CA SER A 300 -3.02 15.46 -24.34
C SER A 300 -2.70 14.27 -23.44
N ARG A 301 -3.06 13.05 -23.86
CA ARG A 301 -2.78 11.81 -23.12
C ARG A 301 -2.34 10.71 -24.08
N ARG A 302 -1.22 10.06 -23.75
CA ARG A 302 -0.67 8.90 -24.50
C ARG A 302 -0.56 9.14 -26.01
N GLY A 303 -0.10 10.33 -26.40
CA GLY A 303 0.08 10.71 -27.81
C GLY A 303 -1.21 11.05 -28.55
N VAL A 304 -2.37 11.07 -27.87
CA VAL A 304 -3.65 11.50 -28.43
C VAL A 304 -4.05 12.82 -27.80
N THR A 305 -4.40 13.80 -28.64
CA THR A 305 -4.87 15.10 -28.17
C THR A 305 -6.38 15.17 -28.25
N TYR A 306 -7.03 15.26 -27.10
CA TYR A 306 -8.46 15.49 -26.99
C TYR A 306 -8.73 16.99 -26.93
N TYR A 307 -9.85 17.43 -27.52
CA TYR A 307 -10.31 18.80 -27.36
C TYR A 307 -11.80 18.86 -27.06
N THR A 308 -12.20 19.86 -26.28
CA THR A 308 -13.59 20.23 -26.07
C THR A 308 -13.80 21.73 -26.29
N ARG A 309 -15.05 22.12 -26.54
CA ARG A 309 -15.50 23.52 -26.48
C ARG A 309 -16.37 23.79 -25.26
N ASP A 310 -16.60 22.77 -24.44
CA ASP A 310 -17.28 22.92 -23.17
C ASP A 310 -16.43 23.77 -22.24
N ARG A 311 -17.09 24.52 -21.36
CA ARG A 311 -16.40 25.43 -20.45
C ARG A 311 -15.68 24.65 -19.35
N ILE A 312 -14.36 24.77 -19.33
CA ILE A 312 -13.50 24.25 -18.26
C ILE A 312 -13.07 25.41 -17.36
N GLY A 313 -13.89 25.74 -16.36
CA GLY A 313 -13.60 26.79 -15.36
C GLY A 313 -14.83 27.60 -14.95
#